data_AF-A0A256WIJ3-F1
#
_entry.id   AF-A0A256WIJ3-F1
#
_cell.length_a   1.000
_cell.length_b   1.000
_cell.length_c   1.000
_cell.angle_alpha   90.00
_cell.angle_beta   90.00
_cell.angle_gamma   90.00
#
_symmetry.space_group_name_H-M   'P 1'
#
loop_
_entity.id
_entity.type
_entity.pdbx_description
1 polymer ?
#
loop_
_entity_poly.entity_id
_entity_poly.type
_entity_poly.pdbx_seq_one_letter_code
_entity_poly.pdbx_strand_id
1 'polypeptide(L)' 'MNVNNKAYRTIWFDKEQRKVKIIDQRFLPHKFVVEEIAHVHAMVVAIKDMWVRGAGLIGAAAAFGMYLAVCKEEDLLG' A
#
# COMPACT_ATOMS: atom_id res chain seq x y z
N MET A 1 -0.71 0.41 -13.94
CA MET A 1 -2.11 0.38 -14.43
C MET A 1 -2.42 1.67 -15.16
N ASN A 2 -3.28 1.64 -16.18
CA ASN A 2 -3.77 2.86 -16.82
C ASN A 2 -5.17 3.16 -16.27
N VAL A 3 -5.36 4.36 -15.75
CA VAL A 3 -6.66 4.87 -15.26
C VAL A 3 -6.87 6.22 -15.91
N ASN A 4 -7.92 6.35 -16.73
CA ASN A 4 -8.25 7.59 -17.45
C ASN A 4 -7.04 8.20 -18.21
N ASN A 5 -6.33 7.38 -18.98
CA ASN A 5 -5.12 7.75 -19.74
C ASN A 5 -3.92 8.19 -18.88
N LYS A 6 -3.93 7.90 -17.58
CA LYS A 6 -2.81 8.16 -16.68
C LYS A 6 -2.21 6.85 -16.18
N ALA A 7 -0.88 6.75 -16.27
CA ALA A 7 -0.14 5.63 -15.70
C ALA A 7 -0.05 5.77 -14.18
N TYR A 8 -0.52 4.76 -13.47
CA TYR A 8 -0.48 4.64 -12.02
C TYR A 8 0.32 3.41 -11.59
N ARG A 9 1.05 3.54 -10.48
CA ARG A 9 1.51 2.39 -9.69
C ARG A 9 0.40 2.00 -8.74
N THR A 10 0.22 0.69 -8.52
CA THR A 10 -0.82 0.16 -7.62
C THR A 10 -0.46 0.29 -6.14
N ILE A 11 0.84 0.46 -5.85
CA ILE A 11 1.41 0.77 -4.54
C ILE A 11 2.58 1.74 -4.73
N TRP A 12 2.73 2.72 -3.85
CA TRP A 12 3.85 3.66 -3.86
C TRP A 12 4.11 4.26 -2.48
N PHE A 13 5.30 4.84 -2.32
CA PHE A 13 5.63 5.68 -1.17
C PHE A 13 5.43 7.15 -1.55
N ASP A 14 4.54 7.82 -0.82
CA ASP A 14 4.37 9.26 -0.87
C ASP A 14 5.50 9.90 -0.05
N LYS A 15 6.46 10.52 -0.73
CA LYS A 15 7.64 11.12 -0.09
C LYS A 15 7.31 12.37 0.71
N GLU A 16 6.32 13.15 0.28
CA GLU A 16 5.96 14.40 0.95
C GLU A 16 5.27 14.10 2.29
N GLN A 17 4.36 13.13 2.28
CA GLN A 17 3.60 12.76 3.47
C GLN A 17 4.26 11.61 4.26
N ARG A 18 5.36 11.05 3.74
CA ARG A 18 6.09 9.88 4.27
C ARG A 18 5.18 8.67 4.54
N LYS A 19 4.31 8.36 3.59
CA LYS A 19 3.24 7.35 3.75
C LYS A 19 3.22 6.34 2.61
N VAL A 20 2.91 5.09 2.93
CA VAL A 20 2.64 4.07 1.90
C VAL A 20 1.19 4.20 1.45
N LYS A 21 0.97 4.26 0.14
CA LYS A 21 -0.37 4.35 -0.47
C LYS A 21 -0.61 3.18 -1.42
N ILE A 22 -1.83 2.68 -1.43
CA ILE A 22 -2.29 1.62 -2.34
C ILE A 22 -3.55 2.05 -3.07
N ILE A 23 -3.79 1.48 -4.25
CA ILE A 23 -5.11 1.50 -4.88
C ILE A 23 -5.88 0.27 -4.38
N ASP A 24 -6.99 0.49 -3.71
CA ASP A 24 -7.84 -0.60 -3.22
C ASP A 24 -8.62 -1.22 -4.38
N GLN A 25 -8.18 -2.41 -4.78
CA GLN A 25 -8.72 -3.11 -5.93
C GLN A 25 -10.11 -3.72 -5.64
N ARG A 26 -10.59 -3.78 -4.39
CA ARG A 26 -11.95 -4.26 -4.07
C ARG A 26 -13.03 -3.39 -4.71
N PHE A 27 -12.71 -2.12 -4.95
CA PHE A 27 -13.63 -1.13 -5.48
C PHE A 27 -13.57 -0.96 -7.00
N LEU A 28 -12.53 -1.48 -7.64
CA LEU A 28 -12.42 -1.46 -9.10
C LEU A 28 -13.39 -2.46 -9.75
N PRO A 29 -13.96 -2.14 -10.93
CA PRO A 29 -13.73 -0.95 -11.74
C PRO A 29 -14.61 0.26 -11.36
N HIS A 30 -15.53 0.11 -10.41
CA HIS A 30 -16.60 1.08 -10.16
C HIS A 30 -16.13 2.33 -9.41
N LYS A 31 -15.14 2.22 -8.52
CA LYS A 31 -14.58 3.35 -7.77
C LYS A 31 -13.06 3.24 -7.70
N PHE A 32 -12.39 4.38 -7.86
CA PHE A 32 -10.95 4.50 -7.68
C PHE A 32 -10.68 5.05 -6.28
N VAL A 33 -10.28 4.15 -5.36
CA VAL A 33 -10.01 4.49 -3.96
C VAL A 33 -8.51 4.33 -3.69
N VAL A 34 -7.91 5.36 -3.10
CA VAL A 34 -6.52 5.35 -2.64
C VAL A 34 -6.54 5.27 -1.12
N GLU A 35 -5.96 4.21 -0.57
CA GLU A 35 -5.85 3.97 0.86
C GLU A 35 -4.42 4.22 1.34
N GLU A 36 -4.29 4.69 2.57
CA GLU A 36 -3.02 4.84 3.27
C GLU A 36 -2.78 3.64 4.18
N ILE A 37 -1.57 3.07 4.11
CA ILE A 37 -1.14 1.98 4.99
C ILE A 37 -0.12 2.51 5.98
N ALA A 38 -0.56 2.74 7.22
CA ALA A 38 0.24 3.39 8.26
C ALA A 38 1.08 2.41 9.11
N HIS A 39 0.76 1.12 9.13
CA HIS A 39 1.48 0.13 9.96
C HIS A 39 1.38 -1.29 9.40
N VAL A 40 2.28 -2.17 9.86
CA VAL A 40 2.40 -3.56 9.38
C VAL A 40 1.07 -4.33 9.44
N HIS A 41 0.28 -4.17 10.50
CA HIS A 41 -1.02 -4.86 10.61
C HIS A 41 -2.00 -4.45 9.51
N ALA A 42 -2.02 -3.18 9.11
CA ALA A 42 -2.86 -2.72 8.01
C ALA A 42 -2.39 -3.30 6.67
N MET A 43 -1.07 -3.45 6.48
CA MET A 43 -0.54 -4.13 5.28
C MET A 43 -0.93 -5.61 5.24
N VAL A 44 -0.89 -6.30 6.39
CA VAL A 44 -1.34 -7.71 6.50
C VAL A 44 -2.81 -7.83 6.10
N VAL A 45 -3.68 -6.94 6.61
CA VAL A 45 -5.09 -6.89 6.24
C VAL A 45 -5.25 -6.61 4.74
N ALA A 46 -4.52 -5.63 4.19
CA ALA A 46 -4.61 -5.27 2.79
C ALA A 46 -4.24 -6.43 1.84
N ILE A 47 -3.27 -7.27 2.22
CA ILE A 47 -2.90 -8.49 1.46
C ILE A 47 -3.95 -9.59 1.68
N LYS A 48 -4.28 -9.90 2.93
CA LYS A 48 -5.17 -11.01 3.31
C LYS A 48 -6.58 -10.85 2.73
N ASP A 49 -7.11 -9.64 2.80
CA ASP A 49 -8.46 -9.31 2.32
C ASP A 49 -8.45 -8.85 0.84
N MET A 50 -7.31 -9.04 0.15
CA MET A 50 -7.13 -8.78 -1.28
C MET A 50 -7.44 -7.34 -1.72
N TRP A 51 -7.15 -6.34 -0.89
CA TRP A 51 -7.15 -4.92 -1.30
C TRP A 51 -6.08 -4.72 -2.36
N VAL A 52 -4.92 -5.35 -2.14
CA VAL A 52 -3.86 -5.55 -3.12
C VAL A 52 -3.74 -7.05 -3.47
N ARG A 53 -3.61 -7.36 -4.76
CA ARG A 53 -3.53 -8.75 -5.25
C ARG A 53 -2.70 -8.86 -6.52
N GLY A 54 -2.27 -10.09 -6.82
CA GLY A 54 -1.33 -10.44 -7.87
C GLY A 54 0.09 -10.60 -7.32
N ALA A 55 0.80 -11.66 -7.72
CA ALA A 55 2.04 -12.11 -7.07
C ALA A 55 3.10 -10.99 -6.94
N GLY A 56 3.37 -10.26 -8.02
CA GLY A 56 4.34 -9.16 -7.99
C GLY A 56 3.93 -8.00 -7.07
N LEU A 57 2.63 -7.68 -7.02
CA LEU A 57 2.13 -6.63 -6.14
C LEU A 57 2.14 -7.06 -4.67
N ILE A 58 1.81 -8.31 -4.38
CA ILE A 58 1.89 -8.87 -3.01
C ILE A 58 3.34 -8.82 -2.51
N GLY A 59 4.32 -9.16 -3.35
CA GLY A 59 5.74 -9.03 -3.00
C GLY A 59 6.14 -7.59 -2.66
N ALA A 60 5.72 -6.62 -3.50
CA ALA A 60 5.97 -5.20 -3.22
C ALA A 60 5.27 -4.71 -1.94
N ALA A 61 4.03 -5.15 -1.69
CA ALA A 61 3.28 -4.86 -0.48
C ALA A 61 3.96 -5.41 0.77
N ALA A 62 4.45 -6.65 0.73
CA ALA A 62 5.21 -7.26 1.81
C ALA A 62 6.50 -6.48 2.12
N ALA A 63 7.24 -6.02 1.09
CA ALA A 63 8.43 -5.20 1.28
C ALA A 63 8.11 -3.86 1.97
N PHE A 64 7.01 -3.20 1.59
CA PHE A 64 6.54 -2.01 2.31
C PHE A 64 6.06 -2.33 3.74
N GLY A 65 5.49 -3.52 3.96
CA GLY A 65 5.17 -4.00 5.31
C GLY A 65 6.40 -4.08 6.22
N MET A 66 7.53 -4.56 5.68
CA MET A 66 8.81 -4.58 6.40
C MET A 66 9.31 -3.17 6.72
N TYR A 67 9.25 -2.26 5.74
CA TYR A 67 9.59 -0.84 5.96
C TYR A 67 8.76 -0.23 7.10
N LEU A 68 7.44 -0.45 7.10
CA LEU A 68 6.55 0.07 8.14
C LEU A 68 6.82 -0.54 9.53
N ALA A 69 7.27 -1.79 9.58
CA ALA A 69 7.65 -2.43 10.85
C ALA A 69 8.86 -1.75 11.48
N VAL A 70 9.89 -1.43 10.67
CA VAL A 70 11.11 -0.75 11.13
C VAL A 70 10.83 0.69 11.55
N CYS A 71 10.09 1.46 10.75
CA CYS A 71 9.80 2.86 11.11
C CYS A 71 9.00 2.99 12.41
N LYS A 72 8.11 2.04 12.72
CA LYS A 72 7.40 2.03 14.00
C LYS A 72 8.33 1.82 15.21
N GLU A 73 9.43 1.10 15.02
CA GLU A 73 10.39 0.83 16.08
C GLU A 73 11.30 2.04 16.34
N GLU A 74 11.65 2.80 15.30
CA GLU A 74 12.37 4.08 15.45
C GLU A 74 11.56 5.12 16.25
N ASP A 75 10.23 5.19 16.05
CA ASP A 75 9.33 6.07 16.80
C ASP A 75 9.21 5.71 18.31
N LEU A 76 9.56 4.48 18.70
CA LEU A 76 9.51 4.01 20.09
C LEU A 76 10.84 4.17 20.84
N LEU A 77 11.93 4.40 20.11
CA LEU A 77 13.29 4.52 20.66
C LEU A 77 13.81 5.97 20.66
N GLY A 78 13.06 6.91 20.08
CA GLY A 78 13.31 8.36 20.15
C GLY A 78 12.46 9.05 21.21
#